data_AF-A0A0R2B5Q6-F1
#
_entry.id   AF-A0A0R2B5Q6-F1
#
_cell.length_a   1.000
_cell.length_b   1.000
_cell.length_c   1.000
_cell.angle_alpha   90.00
_cell.angle_beta   90.00
_cell.angle_gamma   90.00
#
_symmetry.space_group_name_H-M   'P 1'
#
loop_
_entity.id
_entity.type
_entity.pdbx_description
1 polymer ?
#
loop_
_entity_poly.entity_id
_entity_poly.type
_entity_poly.pdbx_seq_one_letter_code
_entity_poly.pdbx_strand_id
1 'polypeptide(L)' 'MSPMLDELEQELEGLKVAKLNVEDYPEVAENYHVMTIPTLIVFKNGKAIEKVTGAYPKPKLKAYLTQKLESA' A
#
# COMPACT_ATOMS: atom_id res chain seq x y z
N MET A 1 -7.63 -5.57 -7.10
CA MET A 1 -7.17 -4.50 -6.17
C MET A 1 -6.67 -3.26 -6.90
N SER A 2 -6.06 -3.37 -8.08
CA SER A 2 -5.50 -2.22 -8.82
C SER A 2 -6.42 -1.01 -8.98
N PRO A 3 -7.62 -1.09 -9.59
CA PRO A 3 -8.42 0.12 -9.85
C PRO A 3 -8.87 0.82 -8.57
N MET A 4 -9.10 0.03 -7.53
CA MET A 4 -9.53 0.51 -6.22
C MET A 4 -8.48 1.40 -5.55
N LEU A 5 -7.19 1.12 -5.75
CA LEU A 5 -6.10 1.92 -5.20
C LEU A 5 -5.89 3.21 -6.01
N ASP A 6 -6.04 3.15 -7.34
CA ASP A 6 -5.99 4.36 -8.17
C ASP A 6 -7.10 5.33 -7.78
N GLU A 7 -8.33 4.83 -7.56
CA GLU A 7 -9.43 5.67 -7.06
C GLU A 7 -9.10 6.30 -5.70
N LEU A 8 -8.49 5.55 -4.78
CA LEU A 8 -8.11 6.07 -3.46
C LEU A 8 -7.01 7.13 -3.56
N GLU A 9 -6.07 6.99 -4.49
CA GLU A 9 -5.06 8.03 -4.78
C GLU A 9 -5.72 9.33 -5.25
N GLN A 10 -6.78 9.23 -6.08
CA GLN A 10 -7.53 10.41 -6.53
C GLN A 10 -8.43 11.01 -5.44
N GLU A 11 -8.96 10.17 -4.54
CA GLU A 11 -9.84 10.61 -3.45
C GLU A 11 -9.09 11.20 -2.24
N LEU A 12 -7.84 10.79 -2.00
CA LEU A 12 -7.07 11.16 -0.82
C LEU A 12 -5.88 12.05 -1.19
N GLU A 13 -5.98 13.34 -0.87
CA GLU A 13 -4.86 14.28 -1.04
C GLU A 13 -3.66 13.86 -0.17
N GLY A 14 -2.48 13.78 -0.79
CA GLY A 14 -1.23 13.37 -0.12
C GLY A 14 -1.00 11.85 -0.09
N LEU A 15 -1.94 11.04 -0.59
CA LEU A 15 -1.68 9.62 -0.85
C LEU A 15 -0.98 9.47 -2.20
N LYS A 16 0.03 8.60 -2.26
CA LYS A 16 0.64 8.15 -3.51
C LYS A 16 0.67 6.64 -3.56
N VAL A 17 0.18 6.07 -4.65
CA VAL A 17 0.10 4.63 -4.88
C VAL A 17 1.14 4.24 -5.92
N ALA A 18 2.10 3.43 -5.50
CA ALA A 18 3.07 2.81 -6.39
C ALA A 18 2.73 1.32 -6.56
N LYS A 19 2.77 0.84 -7.80
CA LYS A 19 2.63 -0.58 -8.15
C LYS A 19 4.00 -1.10 -8.53
N LEU A 20 4.39 -2.21 -7.92
CA LEU A 20 5.64 -2.90 -8.21
C LEU A 20 5.33 -4.37 -8.44
N ASN A 21 5.82 -4.91 -9.56
CA ASN A 21 5.75 -6.33 -9.82
C ASN A 21 6.92 -7.02 -9.10
N VAL A 22 6.59 -7.97 -8.23
CA VAL A 22 7.60 -8.73 -7.48
C VAL A 22 8.36 -9.72 -8.37
N GLU A 23 7.80 -10.09 -9.53
CA GLU A 23 8.49 -10.96 -10.49
C GLU A 23 9.64 -10.22 -11.21
N ASP A 24 9.44 -8.93 -11.51
CA ASP A 24 10.46 -8.08 -12.13
C ASP A 24 11.52 -7.61 -11.09
N TYR A 25 11.13 -7.50 -9.81
CA TYR A 25 11.98 -6.99 -8.73
C TYR A 25 11.96 -7.90 -7.48
N PRO A 26 12.49 -9.13 -7.56
CA PRO A 26 12.45 -10.10 -6.46
C PRO A 26 13.25 -9.63 -5.24
N GLU A 27 14.33 -8.88 -5.45
CA GLU A 27 15.15 -8.29 -4.38
C GLU A 27 14.34 -7.30 -3.51
N VAL A 28 13.43 -6.53 -4.10
CA VAL A 28 12.58 -5.59 -3.37
C VAL A 28 11.56 -6.37 -2.54
N ALA A 29 10.97 -7.42 -3.12
CA ALA A 29 10.06 -8.31 -2.41
C ALA A 29 10.76 -8.95 -1.20
N GLU A 30 11.99 -9.43 -1.36
CA GLU A 30 12.79 -10.01 -0.29
C GLU A 30 13.12 -8.99 0.81
N ASN A 31 13.61 -7.80 0.43
CA ASN A 31 13.95 -6.73 1.37
C ASN A 31 12.76 -6.34 2.27
N TYR A 32 11.55 -6.30 1.72
CA TYR A 32 10.32 -6.00 2.49
C TYR A 32 9.61 -7.25 3.03
N HIS A 33 10.22 -8.44 2.89
CA HIS A 33 9.67 -9.72 3.31
C HIS A 33 8.25 -9.95 2.79
N VAL A 34 8.05 -9.73 1.49
CA VAL A 34 6.79 -9.98 0.77
C VAL A 34 6.75 -11.44 0.37
N MET A 35 6.10 -12.27 1.19
CA MET A 35 6.01 -13.73 0.96
C MET A 35 4.71 -14.15 0.24
N THR A 36 3.70 -13.27 0.22
CA THR A 36 2.40 -13.56 -0.38
C THR A 36 1.90 -12.33 -1.12
N ILE A 37 1.36 -12.54 -2.32
CA ILE A 37 0.67 -11.52 -3.10
C ILE A 37 -0.84 -11.72 -2.97
N PRO A 38 -1.65 -10.65 -2.86
CA PRO A 38 -1.26 -9.23 -2.84
C PRO A 38 -0.75 -8.77 -1.46
N THR A 39 0.28 -7.91 -1.45
CA THR A 39 0.79 -7.21 -0.25
C THR A 39 0.86 -5.71 -0.51
N LEU A 40 0.42 -4.92 0.46
CA LEU A 40 0.51 -3.47 0.49
C LEU A 40 1.49 -3.05 1.57
N ILE A 41 2.35 -2.08 1.26
CA ILE A 41 3.28 -1.50 2.22
C ILE A 41 3.00 -0.01 2.28
N VAL A 42 2.72 0.48 3.49
CA VAL A 42 2.48 1.89 3.74
C VAL A 42 3.80 2.55 4.11
N PHE A 43 4.20 3.53 3.30
CA PHE A 43 5.38 4.35 3.56
C PHE A 43 4.95 5.71 4.11
N LYS A 44 5.59 6.14 5.19
CA LYS A 44 5.45 7.49 5.76
C LYS A 44 6.84 8.06 6.02
N ASN A 45 7.12 9.26 5.53
CA ASN A 45 8.45 9.90 5.63
C ASN A 45 9.60 9.00 5.17
N GLY A 46 9.41 8.26 4.06
CA GLY A 46 10.43 7.36 3.50
C GLY A 46 10.66 6.07 4.29
N LYS A 47 9.90 5.82 5.36
CA LYS A 47 9.97 4.59 6.16
C LYS A 47 8.73 3.74 5.96
N ALA A 48 8.90 2.43 5.79
CA ALA A 48 7.79 1.49 5.82
C ALA A 48 7.25 1.42 7.25
N ILE A 49 6.04 1.95 7.46
CA ILE A 49 5.41 2.00 8.79
C ILE A 49 4.44 0.84 9.01
N GLU A 50 3.92 0.25 7.94
CA GLU A 50 3.01 -0.87 8.07
C GLU A 50 2.99 -1.73 6.81
N LYS A 51 2.69 -3.02 6.99
CA LYS A 51 2.55 -4.01 5.93
C LYS A 51 1.21 -4.70 6.09
N VAL A 52 0.43 -4.68 5.02
CA VAL A 52 -0.89 -5.30 4.94
C VAL A 52 -0.85 -6.40 3.90
N THR A 53 -0.89 -7.64 4.35
CA THR A 53 -0.90 -8.82 3.49
C THR A 53 -2.34 -9.30 3.28
N GLY A 54 -2.72 -9.60 2.04
CA GLY A 54 -4.01 -10.17 1.69
C GLY A 54 -5.01 -9.19 1.09
N ALA A 55 -6.19 -9.71 0.73
CA ALA A 55 -7.24 -8.95 0.07
C ALA A 55 -8.11 -8.21 1.10
N TYR A 56 -7.99 -6.89 1.14
CA TYR A 56 -8.88 -6.03 1.92
C TYR A 56 -9.90 -5.34 0.99
N PRO A 57 -11.16 -5.17 1.42
CA PRO A 57 -12.16 -4.44 0.65
C PRO A 57 -11.88 -2.93 0.65
N LYS A 58 -12.31 -2.21 -0.40
CA LYS A 58 -12.17 -0.75 -0.58
C LYS A 58 -12.42 0.08 0.67
N PRO A 59 -13.59 -0.02 1.33
CA PRO A 59 -13.89 0.83 2.49
C PRO A 59 -12.90 0.62 3.64
N LYS A 60 -12.41 -0.60 3.83
CA LYS A 60 -11.46 -0.92 4.90
C LYS A 60 -10.08 -0.34 4.60
N LEU A 61 -9.62 -0.43 3.36
CA LEU A 61 -8.37 0.21 2.93
C LEU A 61 -8.45 1.73 2.97
N LYS A 62 -9.59 2.31 2.55
CA LYS A 62 -9.83 3.76 2.63
C LYS A 62 -9.69 4.26 4.06
N ALA A 63 -10.49 3.73 4.99
CA ALA A 63 -10.48 4.15 6.39
C ALA A 63 -9.08 4.02 7.02
N TYR A 64 -8.40 2.93 6.69
CA TYR A 64 -7.06 2.66 7.19
C TYR A 64 -6.01 3.65 6.65
N LEU A 65 -6.02 3.94 5.34
CA LEU A 65 -5.09 4.90 4.73
C LEU A 65 -5.37 6.33 5.22
N THR A 66 -6.65 6.72 5.31
CA THR A 66 -7.08 8.01 5.86
C THR A 66 -6.53 8.21 7.27
N GLN A 67 -6.68 7.23 8.17
CA GLN A 67 -6.15 7.32 9.54
C GLN A 67 -4.63 7.54 9.57
N LYS A 68 -3.87 6.89 8.69
CA LYS A 68 -2.40 7.00 8.66
C LYS A 68 -1.91 8.34 8.09
N LEU A 69 -2.66 8.91 7.14
CA LEU A 69 -2.43 10.25 6.60
C LEU A 69 -2.71 11.32 7.67
N GLU A 70 -3.81 11.19 8.43
CA GLU A 70 -4.22 12.14 9.45
C GLU A 70 -3.38 12.11 10.74
N SER A 71 -2.73 10.98 11.06
CA SER A 71 -1.88 10.86 12.27
C SER A 71 -0.51 11.54 12.12
N ALA A 72 -0.47 12.76 11.57
CA ALA A 72 0.71 13.62 11.43
C ALA A 72 1.11 14.26 12.77
#